data_AF-A0A1I7XLN0-F1
#
_entry.id   AF-A0A1I7XLN0-F1
#
_cell.length_a   1.000
_cell.length_b   1.000
_cell.length_c   1.000
_cell.angle_alpha   90.00
_cell.angle_beta   90.00
_cell.angle_gamma   90.00
#
_symmetry.space_group_name_H-M   'P 1'
#
loop_
_entity.id
_entity.type
_entity.pdbx_description
1 polymer ?
#
loop_
_entity_poly.entity_id
_entity_poly.type
_entity_poly.pdbx_seq_one_letter_code
_entity_poly.pdbx_strand_id
1 'polypeptide(L)'
;MGTPLGPVKINVGDKVKDQFIVKKKIGEGACGQVYLVHVIDKDGKTKGKAAMKVEPLMKSKEDEILKMEIYVLKKIQNSRHVCRCLASGKASTYTYVVMSLLGKELCELRRRLPSRKMSTSSTLRISIQVIKTCTLLQLITLRLRVFKIFMKQIRCIVLNDRMLNWKSTLERLTTERCC
;
A
#
# COMPACT_ATOMS: atom_id res chain seq x y z
N MET A 1 8.83 -0.58 24.10
CA MET A 1 9.00 -0.67 22.64
C MET A 1 10.08 -1.69 22.38
N GLY A 2 9.84 -2.68 21.51
CA GLY A 2 10.84 -3.71 21.20
C GLY A 2 12.14 -3.12 20.69
N THR A 3 13.26 -3.71 21.10
CA THR A 3 14.59 -3.33 20.60
C THR A 3 14.85 -4.06 19.27
N PRO A 4 15.22 -3.35 18.19
CA PRO A 4 15.63 -4.00 16.95
C PRO A 4 16.95 -4.75 17.15
N LEU A 5 17.10 -5.90 16.49
CA LEU A 5 18.32 -6.71 16.48
C LEU A 5 19.48 -6.03 15.72
N GLY A 6 19.15 -5.11 14.82
CA GLY A 6 20.14 -4.35 14.07
C GLY A 6 19.50 -3.40 13.06
N PRO A 7 20.32 -2.56 12.41
CA PRO A 7 19.84 -1.66 11.37
C PRO A 7 19.41 -2.43 10.12
N VAL A 8 18.34 -1.98 9.48
CA VAL A 8 17.93 -2.47 8.16
C VAL A 8 18.94 -1.99 7.13
N LYS A 9 19.63 -2.92 6.46
CA LYS A 9 20.55 -2.62 5.36
C LYS A 9 19.88 -3.03 4.04
N ILE A 10 19.45 -2.05 3.26
CA ILE A 10 18.90 -2.22 1.91
C ILE A 10 19.43 -1.10 1.03
N ASN A 11 20.02 -1.45 -0.10
CA ASN A 11 20.53 -0.54 -1.11
C ASN A 11 19.68 -0.58 -2.38
N VAL A 12 19.75 0.51 -3.15
CA VAL A 12 19.19 0.53 -4.50
C VAL A 12 20.00 -0.43 -5.38
N GLY A 13 19.30 -1.28 -6.13
CA GLY A 13 19.89 -2.35 -6.94
C GLY A 13 19.79 -3.73 -6.28
N ASP A 14 19.55 -3.80 -4.97
CA ASP A 14 19.46 -5.08 -4.27
C ASP A 14 18.33 -5.96 -4.85
N LYS A 15 18.65 -7.24 -5.04
CA LYS A 15 17.69 -8.28 -5.44
C LYS A 15 17.11 -8.96 -4.20
N VAL A 16 15.80 -8.96 -4.10
CA VAL A 16 15.04 -9.66 -3.06
C VAL A 16 14.33 -10.86 -3.69
N LYS A 17 14.66 -12.07 -3.21
CA LYS A 17 14.10 -13.36 -3.71
C LYS A 17 14.25 -13.59 -5.22
N ASP A 18 15.25 -12.96 -5.85
CA ASP A 18 15.47 -13.00 -7.31
C ASP A 18 14.25 -12.59 -8.15
N GLN A 19 13.29 -11.91 -7.53
CA GLN A 19 12.01 -11.52 -8.12
C GLN A 19 11.75 -10.03 -8.02
N PHE A 20 12.45 -9.32 -7.13
CA PHE A 20 12.24 -7.90 -6.90
C PHE A 20 13.57 -7.16 -6.85
N ILE A 21 13.70 -6.09 -7.64
CA ILE A 21 14.87 -5.20 -7.60
C ILE A 21 14.48 -3.90 -6.90
N VAL A 22 15.20 -3.53 -5.85
CA VAL A 22 15.01 -2.26 -5.14
C VAL A 22 15.42 -1.09 -6.03
N LYS A 23 14.53 -0.12 -6.22
CA LYS A 23 14.79 1.06 -7.06
C LYS A 23 14.93 2.35 -6.27
N LYS A 24 14.04 2.61 -5.33
CA LYS A 24 14.05 3.87 -4.56
C LYS A 24 13.28 3.73 -3.26
N LYS A 25 13.73 4.41 -2.20
CA LYS A 25 12.94 4.61 -0.98
C LYS A 25 11.82 5.62 -1.23
N ILE A 26 10.58 5.22 -1.03
CA ILE A 26 9.37 6.03 -1.28
C ILE A 26 8.66 6.48 -0.01
N GLY A 27 8.99 5.90 1.14
CA GLY A 27 8.45 6.32 2.42
C GLY A 27 9.25 5.82 3.61
N GLU A 28 9.18 6.56 4.70
CA GLU A 28 9.78 6.22 5.99
C GLU A 28 8.89 6.71 7.12
N GLY A 29 8.83 5.95 8.20
CA GLY A 29 8.22 6.42 9.44
C GLY A 29 8.33 5.39 10.56
N ALA A 30 7.55 5.59 11.62
CA ALA A 30 7.60 4.76 12.83
C ALA A 30 7.31 3.26 12.59
N CYS A 31 6.63 2.92 11.48
CA CYS A 31 6.27 1.54 11.11
C CYS A 31 7.23 0.97 10.05
N GLY A 32 8.47 1.46 9.98
CA GLY A 32 9.48 0.99 9.04
C GLY A 32 9.55 1.80 7.75
N GLN A 33 10.15 1.17 6.74
CA GLN A 33 10.57 1.81 5.49
C GLN A 33 9.84 1.19 4.30
N VAL A 34 9.53 1.99 3.29
CA VAL A 34 8.83 1.56 2.09
C VAL A 34 9.67 1.89 0.86
N TYR A 35 9.85 0.90 -0.01
CA TYR A 35 10.64 0.98 -1.22
C TYR A 35 9.78 0.70 -2.45
N LEU A 36 10.04 1.43 -3.53
CA LEU A 36 9.62 1.06 -4.87
C LEU A 36 10.53 -0.06 -5.37
N VAL A 37 9.93 -1.16 -5.81
CA VAL A 37 10.63 -2.30 -6.39
C VAL A 37 10.12 -2.61 -7.78
N HIS A 38 11.00 -3.10 -8.66
CA HIS A 38 10.62 -3.66 -9.95
C HIS A 38 10.42 -5.17 -9.80
N VAL A 39 9.31 -5.68 -10.30
CA VAL A 39 9.07 -7.12 -10.41
C VAL A 39 9.81 -7.61 -11.64
N ILE A 40 10.69 -8.59 -11.47
CA ILE A 40 11.46 -9.20 -12.56
C ILE A 40 10.96 -10.61 -12.86
N ASP A 41 11.09 -11.03 -14.12
CA ASP A 41 10.89 -12.42 -14.50
C ASP A 41 12.18 -13.26 -14.40
N LYS A 42 12.08 -14.53 -14.80
CA LYS A 42 13.19 -15.47 -14.83
C LYS A 42 14.33 -15.02 -15.75
N ASP A 43 14.03 -14.20 -16.76
CA ASP A 43 14.99 -13.66 -17.72
C ASP A 43 15.54 -12.29 -17.27
N GLY A 44 15.19 -11.83 -16.06
CA GLY A 44 15.62 -10.56 -15.49
C GLY A 44 14.92 -9.33 -16.07
N LYS A 45 13.90 -9.48 -16.91
CA LYS A 45 13.15 -8.37 -17.49
C LYS A 45 12.12 -7.83 -16.51
N THR A 46 11.96 -6.51 -16.49
CA THR A 46 10.97 -5.85 -15.62
C THR A 46 9.56 -6.09 -16.16
N LYS A 47 8.71 -6.76 -15.38
CA LYS A 47 7.28 -7.00 -15.68
C LYS A 47 6.35 -5.96 -15.06
N GLY A 48 6.79 -5.26 -14.02
CA GLY A 48 5.94 -4.29 -13.34
C GLY A 48 6.60 -3.63 -12.15
N LYS A 49 5.82 -2.81 -11.45
CA LYS A 49 6.25 -2.07 -10.25
C LYS A 49 5.42 -2.48 -9.04
N ALA A 50 6.06 -2.55 -7.89
CA ALA A 50 5.43 -2.88 -6.61
C ALA A 50 6.01 -2.02 -5.48
N ALA A 51 5.34 -2.04 -4.33
CA ALA A 51 5.84 -1.44 -3.10
C ALA A 51 6.30 -2.54 -2.14
N MET A 52 7.48 -2.39 -1.56
CA MET A 52 8.02 -3.28 -0.54
C MET A 52 8.11 -2.53 0.79
N LYS A 53 7.31 -2.94 1.78
CA LYS A 53 7.43 -2.48 3.17
C LYS A 53 8.41 -3.37 3.91
N VAL A 54 9.26 -2.75 4.71
CA VAL A 54 10.34 -3.40 5.45
C VAL A 54 10.37 -2.92 6.90
N GLU A 55 10.50 -3.86 7.83
CA GLU A 55 10.70 -3.60 9.25
C GLU A 55 11.93 -4.38 9.78
N PRO A 56 12.71 -3.80 10.71
CA PRO A 56 13.83 -4.50 11.32
C PRO A 56 13.36 -5.74 12.06
N LEU A 57 14.25 -6.73 12.20
CA LEU A 57 13.98 -7.84 13.10
C LEU A 57 14.01 -7.34 14.54
N MET A 58 13.05 -7.78 15.34
CA MET A 58 12.97 -7.41 16.76
C MET A 58 13.54 -8.54 17.62
N LYS A 59 14.07 -8.20 18.81
CA LYS A 59 14.56 -9.19 19.78
C LYS A 59 13.44 -10.12 20.26
N SER A 60 12.24 -9.57 20.50
CA SER A 60 11.04 -10.35 20.80
C SER A 60 10.19 -10.57 19.55
N LYS A 61 9.70 -11.79 19.36
CA LYS A 61 8.74 -12.12 18.29
C LYS A 61 7.41 -11.38 18.45
N GLU A 62 7.04 -11.02 19.67
CA GLU A 62 5.79 -10.30 19.97
C GLU A 62 5.83 -8.84 19.49
N ASP A 63 7.04 -8.29 19.34
CA ASP A 63 7.26 -6.95 18.79
C ASP A 63 7.34 -6.96 17.24
N GLU A 64 7.38 -8.13 16.58
CA GLU A 64 7.38 -8.24 15.11
C GLU A 64 5.94 -8.07 14.54
N ILE A 65 5.47 -6.82 14.49
CA ILE A 65 4.10 -6.48 14.06
C ILE A 65 3.85 -6.80 12.58
N LEU A 66 4.85 -6.64 11.70
CA LEU A 66 4.70 -6.88 10.26
C LEU A 66 4.20 -8.29 9.93
N LYS A 67 4.51 -9.30 10.74
CA LYS A 67 4.01 -10.67 10.54
C LYS A 67 2.49 -10.76 10.66
N MET A 68 1.93 -10.10 11.67
CA MET A 68 0.49 -10.01 11.86
C MET A 68 -0.16 -9.21 10.73
N GLU A 69 0.47 -8.14 10.27
CA GLU A 69 0.00 -7.39 9.09
C GLU A 69 -0.08 -8.27 7.84
N ILE A 70 0.97 -9.04 7.57
CA ILE A 70 1.01 -9.97 6.44
C ILE A 70 -0.10 -11.01 6.55
N TYR A 71 -0.31 -11.56 7.75
CA TYR A 71 -1.35 -12.56 8.00
C TYR A 71 -2.75 -12.01 7.69
N VAL A 72 -3.07 -10.82 8.22
CA VAL A 72 -4.35 -10.15 7.97
C VAL A 72 -4.50 -9.82 6.49
N LEU A 73 -3.46 -9.22 5.88
CA LEU A 73 -3.48 -8.82 4.48
C LEU A 73 -3.78 -10.01 3.57
N LYS A 74 -3.20 -11.18 3.86
CA LYS A 74 -3.46 -12.44 3.13
C LYS A 74 -4.90 -12.93 3.30
N LYS A 75 -5.50 -12.79 4.50
CA LYS A 75 -6.90 -13.20 4.76
C LYS A 75 -7.93 -12.33 4.03
N ILE A 76 -7.63 -11.05 3.81
CA ILE A 76 -8.56 -10.09 3.18
C ILE A 76 -8.33 -9.90 1.67
N GLN A 77 -7.53 -10.75 1.01
CA GLN A 77 -7.23 -10.64 -0.42
C GLN A 77 -8.46 -10.78 -1.33
N ASN A 78 -9.56 -11.34 -0.83
CA ASN A 78 -10.83 -11.41 -1.57
C ASN A 78 -11.49 -10.04 -1.75
N SER A 79 -11.03 -9.00 -1.07
CA SER A 79 -11.54 -7.64 -1.21
C SER A 79 -10.82 -6.87 -2.31
N ARG A 80 -11.61 -6.33 -3.24
CA ARG A 80 -11.13 -5.40 -4.28
C ARG A 80 -10.61 -4.06 -3.75
N HIS A 81 -10.86 -3.75 -2.48
CA HIS A 81 -10.50 -2.48 -1.84
C HIS A 81 -9.17 -2.54 -1.08
N VAL A 82 -8.49 -3.69 -1.08
CA VAL A 82 -7.22 -3.90 -0.40
C VAL A 82 -6.09 -4.06 -1.43
N CYS A 83 -4.87 -3.64 -1.08
CA CYS A 83 -3.70 -3.91 -1.91
C CYS A 83 -3.45 -5.43 -2.05
N ARG A 84 -2.99 -5.85 -3.23
CA ARG A 84 -2.63 -7.25 -3.45
C ARG A 84 -1.32 -7.55 -2.76
N CYS A 85 -1.28 -8.63 -1.99
CA CYS A 85 -0.03 -9.18 -1.44
C CYS A 85 0.65 -10.00 -2.54
N LEU A 86 1.79 -9.53 -3.03
CA LEU A 86 2.57 -10.22 -4.08
C LEU A 86 3.53 -11.24 -3.46
N ALA A 87 4.26 -10.83 -2.42
CA ALA A 87 5.21 -11.68 -1.72
C ALA A 87 5.41 -11.21 -0.29
N SER A 88 5.89 -12.10 0.57
CA SER A 88 6.30 -11.76 1.93
C SER A 88 7.46 -12.66 2.35
N GLY A 89 8.27 -12.22 3.30
CA GLY A 89 9.36 -13.04 3.81
C GLY A 89 10.15 -12.38 4.92
N LYS A 90 11.12 -13.14 5.43
CA LYS A 90 12.12 -12.70 6.38
C LYS A 90 13.48 -12.80 5.70
N ALA A 91 14.23 -11.71 5.72
CA ALA A 91 15.64 -11.65 5.35
C ALA A 91 16.51 -11.75 6.62
N SER A 92 17.83 -11.74 6.46
CA SER A 92 18.78 -11.84 7.58
C SER A 92 18.66 -10.68 8.57
N THR A 93 18.32 -9.47 8.12
CA THR A 93 18.29 -8.25 8.94
C THR A 93 16.91 -7.60 9.04
N TYR A 94 15.92 -8.06 8.27
CA TYR A 94 14.59 -7.45 8.23
C TYR A 94 13.48 -8.42 7.82
N THR A 95 12.23 -8.07 8.14
CA THR A 95 11.04 -8.71 7.58
C THR A 95 10.45 -7.79 6.51
N TYR A 96 9.89 -8.36 5.44
CA TYR A 96 9.31 -7.57 4.36
C TYR A 96 8.01 -8.15 3.81
N VAL A 97 7.24 -7.27 3.20
CA VAL A 97 6.07 -7.59 2.39
C VAL A 97 6.09 -6.75 1.12
N VAL A 98 5.92 -7.43 -0.01
CA VAL A 98 5.77 -6.82 -1.33
C VAL A 98 4.29 -6.83 -1.69
N MET A 99 3.77 -5.66 -2.04
CA MET A 99 2.37 -5.45 -2.36
C MET A 99 2.22 -4.61 -3.63
N SER A 100 1.04 -4.63 -4.23
CA SER A 100 0.71 -3.78 -5.36
C SER A 100 1.01 -2.31 -5.03
N LEU A 101 1.74 -1.62 -5.91
CA LEU A 101 2.00 -0.20 -5.76
C LEU A 101 0.67 0.57 -5.82
N LEU A 102 0.44 1.40 -4.82
CA LEU A 102 -0.76 2.25 -4.75
C LEU A 102 -0.47 3.65 -5.26
N GLY A 103 -1.52 4.40 -5.56
CA GLY A 103 -1.45 5.78 -6.03
C GLY A 103 -0.93 6.77 -4.98
N LYS A 104 -0.94 8.06 -5.36
CA LYS A 104 -0.52 9.16 -4.49
C LYS A 104 -1.43 9.26 -3.27
N GLU A 105 -0.86 9.74 -2.16
CA GLU A 105 -1.62 9.94 -0.93
C GLU A 105 -2.80 10.90 -1.15
N LEU A 106 -3.95 10.63 -0.51
CA LEU A 106 -5.11 11.51 -0.54
C LEU A 106 -4.79 12.94 -0.06
N CYS A 107 -3.89 13.08 0.92
CA CYS A 107 -3.44 14.38 1.40
C CYS A 107 -2.68 15.16 0.32
N GLU A 108 -1.87 14.46 -0.48
CA GLU A 108 -1.13 15.06 -1.59
C GLU A 108 -2.08 15.41 -2.74
N LEU A 109 -3.04 14.53 -3.05
CA LEU A 109 -4.08 14.80 -4.04
C LEU A 109 -4.87 16.06 -3.66
N ARG A 110 -5.29 16.18 -2.40
CA ARG A 110 -5.98 17.35 -1.88
C ARG A 110 -5.14 18.63 -2.03
N ARG A 111 -3.84 18.58 -1.72
CA ARG A 111 -2.94 19.74 -1.84
C ARG A 111 -2.76 20.22 -3.28
N ARG A 112 -2.91 19.34 -4.27
CA ARG A 112 -2.82 19.65 -5.70
C ARG A 112 -4.10 20.28 -6.28
N LEU A 113 -5.21 20.23 -5.55
CA LEU A 113 -6.47 20.85 -6.00
C LEU A 113 -6.42 22.37 -5.80
N PRO A 114 -6.96 23.18 -6.75
CA PRO A 114 -6.90 24.64 -6.69
C PRO A 114 -7.43 25.22 -5.38
N SER A 115 -8.50 24.65 -4.84
CA SER A 115 -9.14 25.08 -3.59
C SER A 115 -8.69 24.31 -2.35
N ARG A 116 -7.74 23.36 -2.49
CA ARG A 116 -7.32 22.40 -1.46
C ARG A 116 -8.49 21.63 -0.81
N LYS A 117 -9.63 21.56 -1.49
CA LYS A 117 -10.85 20.85 -1.09
C LYS A 117 -11.18 19.81 -2.15
N MET A 118 -11.47 18.59 -1.71
CA MET A 118 -12.09 17.59 -2.59
C MET A 118 -13.58 17.92 -2.73
N SER A 119 -14.16 17.62 -3.89
CA SER A 119 -15.60 17.78 -4.07
C SER A 119 -16.36 16.86 -3.10
N THR A 120 -17.60 17.22 -2.77
CA THR A 120 -18.47 16.41 -1.92
C THR A 120 -18.66 15.01 -2.51
N SER A 121 -18.80 14.90 -3.85
CA SER A 121 -18.92 13.61 -4.54
C SER A 121 -17.68 12.73 -4.36
N SER A 122 -16.48 13.26 -4.55
CA SER A 122 -15.23 12.50 -4.35
C SER A 122 -15.08 12.07 -2.88
N THR A 123 -15.39 12.97 -1.94
CA THR A 123 -15.33 12.69 -0.50
C THR A 123 -16.28 11.55 -0.12
N LEU A 124 -17.54 11.58 -0.56
CA LEU A 124 -18.51 10.52 -0.30
C LEU A 124 -18.09 9.17 -0.87
N ARG A 125 -17.59 9.14 -2.12
CA ARG A 125 -17.10 7.90 -2.75
C ARG A 125 -15.92 7.29 -1.98
N ILE A 126 -14.99 8.12 -1.51
CA ILE A 126 -13.87 7.69 -0.66
C ILE A 126 -14.42 7.14 0.66
N SER A 127 -15.32 7.87 1.34
CA SER A 127 -15.92 7.43 2.61
C SER A 127 -16.61 6.08 2.48
N ILE A 128 -17.36 5.83 1.40
CA ILE A 128 -18.00 4.54 1.14
C ILE A 128 -16.96 3.42 0.99
N GLN A 129 -15.85 3.66 0.28
CA GLN A 129 -14.79 2.66 0.13
C GLN A 129 -14.09 2.36 1.47
N VAL A 130 -13.87 3.39 2.29
CA VAL A 130 -13.31 3.25 3.64
C VAL A 130 -14.23 2.44 4.52
N ILE A 131 -15.53 2.79 4.59
CA ILE A 131 -16.52 2.07 5.39
C ILE A 131 -16.61 0.60 4.97
N LYS A 132 -16.73 0.32 3.67
CA LYS A 132 -16.78 -1.06 3.15
C LYS A 132 -15.56 -1.89 3.55
N THR A 133 -14.38 -1.26 3.56
CA THR A 133 -13.15 -1.94 3.94
C THR A 133 -13.04 -2.12 5.46
N CYS A 134 -13.48 -1.13 6.24
CA CYS A 134 -13.54 -1.21 7.70
C CYS A 134 -14.51 -2.28 8.20
N THR A 135 -15.70 -2.41 7.61
CA THR A 135 -16.67 -3.45 7.98
C THR A 135 -16.11 -4.85 7.75
N LEU A 136 -15.36 -5.06 6.65
CA LEU A 136 -14.67 -6.32 6.39
C LEU A 136 -13.58 -6.61 7.44
N LEU A 137 -12.88 -5.58 7.93
CA LEU A 137 -11.83 -5.72 8.94
C LEU A 137 -12.38 -5.93 10.35
N GLN A 138 -13.54 -5.35 10.68
CA GLN A 138 -14.19 -5.52 11.98
C GLN A 138 -14.61 -6.97 12.23
N LEU A 139 -14.92 -7.74 11.19
CA LEU A 139 -15.20 -9.18 11.28
C LEU A 139 -13.97 -10.04 11.63
N ILE A 140 -12.75 -9.50 11.55
CA ILE A 140 -11.49 -10.25 11.73
C ILE A 140 -10.84 -9.97 13.10
N THR A 141 -11.45 -9.15 13.97
CA THR A 141 -11.06 -8.92 15.38
C THR A 141 -9.55 -8.78 15.62
N LEU A 142 -8.99 -7.58 15.44
CA LEU A 142 -7.61 -7.31 15.88
C LEU A 142 -7.47 -5.96 16.60
N ARG A 143 -6.86 -6.05 17.79
CA ARG A 143 -6.44 -4.97 18.69
C ARG A 143 -5.96 -3.72 17.93
N LEU A 144 -6.28 -2.56 18.52
CA LEU A 144 -6.05 -1.15 18.14
C LEU A 144 -4.72 -0.77 17.43
N ARG A 145 -3.73 -1.67 17.33
CA ARG A 145 -2.47 -1.44 16.61
C ARG A 145 -2.55 -1.80 15.13
N VAL A 146 -3.34 -2.80 14.72
CA VAL A 146 -3.56 -3.16 13.29
C VAL A 146 -4.31 -2.05 12.54
N PHE A 147 -5.13 -1.28 13.27
CA PHE A 147 -5.85 -0.12 12.75
C PHE A 147 -4.91 0.99 12.24
N LYS A 148 -3.72 1.19 12.84
CA LYS A 148 -2.74 2.19 12.39
C LYS A 148 -2.10 1.84 11.05
N ILE A 149 -1.94 0.56 10.77
CA ILE A 149 -1.37 0.05 9.51
C ILE A 149 -2.37 0.27 8.38
N PHE A 150 -3.63 -0.11 8.63
CA PHE A 150 -4.68 0.05 7.64
C PHE A 150 -5.06 1.52 7.41
N MET A 151 -5.00 2.39 8.43
CA MET A 151 -5.21 3.84 8.27
C MET A 151 -4.15 4.53 7.40
N LYS A 152 -2.90 4.05 7.40
CA LYS A 152 -1.87 4.54 6.46
C LYS A 152 -2.03 3.95 5.06
N GLN A 153 -2.49 2.69 4.93
CA GLN A 153 -2.86 2.11 3.63
C GLN A 153 -4.13 2.75 3.02
N ILE A 154 -5.12 3.13 3.84
CA ILE A 154 -6.31 3.92 3.46
C ILE A 154 -5.91 5.29 2.92
N ARG A 155 -4.76 5.85 3.34
CA ARG A 155 -4.19 7.06 2.75
C ARG A 155 -3.81 6.87 1.27
N CYS A 156 -3.60 5.63 0.83
CA CYS A 156 -3.22 5.22 -0.52
C CYS A 156 -4.34 4.47 -1.28
N ILE A 157 -5.49 4.17 -0.66
CA ILE A 157 -6.67 3.65 -1.38
C ILE A 157 -7.28 4.81 -2.15
N VAL A 158 -6.71 5.17 -3.30
CA VAL A 158 -7.41 5.55 -4.53
C VAL A 158 -6.39 5.42 -5.65
N LEU A 159 -6.83 4.88 -6.79
CA LEU A 159 -6.07 4.54 -8.00
C LEU A 159 -5.56 3.10 -8.04
N ASN A 160 -6.52 2.17 -8.04
CA ASN A 160 -6.40 0.99 -8.90
C ASN A 160 -6.78 1.44 -10.33
N ASP A 161 -6.11 0.91 -11.36
CA ASP A 161 -6.08 1.39 -12.77
C ASP A 161 -7.42 1.74 -13.46
N ARG A 162 -8.57 1.41 -12.87
CA ARG A 162 -9.90 1.72 -13.43
C ARG A 162 -10.37 3.17 -13.27
N MET A 163 -9.61 4.04 -12.60
CA MET A 163 -9.93 5.48 -12.53
C MET A 163 -9.25 6.33 -13.61
N LEU A 164 -8.22 5.82 -14.29
CA LEU A 164 -7.55 6.55 -15.37
C LEU A 164 -8.41 6.64 -16.65
N ASN A 165 -9.42 5.77 -16.79
CA ASN A 165 -10.35 5.79 -17.92
C ASN A 165 -11.62 6.63 -17.67
N TRP A 166 -11.74 7.33 -16.53
CA TRP A 166 -12.93 8.15 -16.29
C TRP A 166 -12.86 9.53 -16.94
N LYS A 167 -11.68 10.04 -17.35
CA LYS A 167 -11.61 11.31 -18.11
C LYS A 167 -12.44 11.23 -19.39
N SER A 168 -12.33 10.13 -20.13
CA SER A 168 -13.10 9.87 -21.35
C SER A 168 -14.59 9.59 -21.10
N THR A 169 -14.96 9.06 -19.93
CA THR A 169 -16.38 8.92 -19.52
C THR A 169 -16.99 10.25 -19.08
N LEU A 170 -16.21 11.13 -18.45
CA LEU A 170 -16.66 12.46 -18.00
C LEU A 170 -16.84 13.41 -19.20
N GLU A 171 -15.99 13.33 -20.23
CA GLU A 171 -16.15 14.08 -21.49
C GLU A 171 -17.37 13.64 -22.32
N ARG A 172 -17.72 12.34 -22.32
CA ARG A 172 -18.96 11.88 -22.96
C ARG A 172 -20.22 12.36 -22.24
N LEU A 173 -20.22 12.36 -20.90
CA LEU A 173 -21.38 12.77 -20.09
C LEU A 173 -21.61 14.28 -20.05
N THR A 174 -20.63 15.10 -20.42
CA THR A 174 -20.80 16.56 -20.56
C THR A 174 -21.31 16.99 -21.93
N THR A 175 -21.35 16.10 -22.93
CA THR A 175 -21.77 16.46 -24.30
C THR A 175 -23.23 16.05 -24.60
N GLU A 176 -23.83 15.14 -23.83
CA GLU A 176 -25.21 14.66 -24.03
C GLU A 176 -26.28 15.38 -23.18
N ARG A 177 -25.97 16.52 -22.54
CA ARG A 177 -26.96 17.32 -21.78
C ARG A 177 -26.93 18.81 -22.06
N CYS A 178 -26.67 19.18 -23.32
CA CYS A 178 -26.99 20.50 -23.85
C CYS A 178 -27.80 20.35 -25.16
N CYS A 179 -29.05 19.93 -25.02
CA CYS A 179 -30.20 20.30 -25.83
C CYS A 179 -31.45 20.11 -24.97
#